data_AF-A0A1I2RT23-F1
#
_entry.id   AF-A0A1I2RT23-F1
#
_cell.length_a   1.000
_cell.length_b   1.000
_cell.length_c   1.000
_cell.angle_alpha   90.00
_cell.angle_beta   90.00
_cell.angle_gamma   90.00
#
_symmetry.space_group_name_H-M   'P 1'
#
loop_
_entity.id
_entity.type
_entity.pdbx_description
1 polymer ?
#
loop_
_entity_poly.entity_id
_entity_poly.type
_entity_poly.pdbx_seq_one_letter_code
_entity_poly.pdbx_strand_id
1 'polypeptide(L)'
;MTDDDLGLALDWKGRPVRCRECNHLAINAMGLCAKGKACIRDRRARRVERFLKSNPDLADQYLDHPYFEVRAGAARHANLFRLPPLLDDPEPEVRAMATLRMPEERIRHMIHDEDTDVRIAAASRLKGADLIPAIRDNAYMVRITAVRRMPTELLPLVRHDPDPEVRAWVARRIDLCALPDMCFDPDPLVRREVAERLPQDQLRLLIADSDFRVRFTVAERIAEEELASLRDDPEPAIRELARERISRVPVLAHLLEPKPAPLRLLDFASSFPDQPPPQQPPKEPSR
;
A
#
# COMPACT_ATOMS: atom_id res chain seq x y z
N MET A 1 33.13 -1.98 13.28
CA MET A 1 33.73 -1.77 11.95
C MET A 1 34.22 -0.33 11.94
N THR A 2 35.53 -0.11 11.89
CA THR A 2 36.11 1.23 11.83
C THR A 2 35.91 1.83 10.44
N ASP A 3 35.82 3.17 10.37
CA ASP A 3 35.56 3.96 9.15
C ASP A 3 36.57 3.66 8.00
N ASP A 4 37.77 3.19 8.37
CA ASP A 4 38.86 2.79 7.47
C ASP A 4 38.57 1.48 6.67
N ASP A 5 37.67 0.64 7.19
CA ASP A 5 37.28 -0.65 6.58
C ASP A 5 36.23 -0.47 5.45
N LEU A 6 35.70 0.76 5.31
CA LEU A 6 34.75 1.12 4.25
C LEU A 6 35.43 1.33 2.89
N GLY A 7 36.72 1.65 2.86
CA GLY A 7 37.52 1.84 1.65
C GLY A 7 38.17 0.56 1.10
N LEU A 8 38.43 -0.43 1.95
CA LEU A 8 39.18 -1.63 1.54
C LEU A 8 38.31 -2.59 0.71
N ALA A 9 38.80 -2.95 -0.48
CA ALA A 9 38.22 -3.99 -1.30
C ALA A 9 38.64 -5.36 -0.75
N LEU A 10 37.79 -5.91 0.11
CA LEU A 10 37.92 -7.23 0.71
C LEU A 10 37.06 -8.26 -0.04
N ASP A 11 37.55 -9.48 -0.14
CA ASP A 11 36.81 -10.61 -0.66
C ASP A 11 35.81 -11.13 0.37
N TRP A 12 34.94 -12.04 -0.04
CA TRP A 12 33.91 -12.64 0.83
C TRP A 12 34.47 -13.43 2.03
N LYS A 13 35.78 -13.73 2.06
CA LYS A 13 36.49 -14.32 3.21
C LYS A 13 37.14 -13.25 4.09
N GLY A 14 36.92 -11.97 3.82
CA GLY A 14 37.52 -10.84 4.53
C GLY A 14 38.97 -10.55 4.16
N ARG A 15 39.51 -11.13 3.08
CA ARG A 15 40.90 -10.94 2.67
C ARG A 15 41.00 -9.85 1.59
N PRO A 16 42.10 -9.10 1.48
CA PRO A 16 42.26 -8.12 0.42
C PRO A 16 42.09 -8.74 -0.98
N VAL A 17 41.25 -8.13 -1.83
CA VAL A 17 41.10 -8.56 -3.22
C VAL A 17 42.41 -8.35 -3.98
N ARG A 18 42.93 -9.42 -4.58
CA ARG A 18 44.17 -9.42 -5.37
C ARG A 18 43.87 -9.71 -6.84
N CYS A 19 43.80 -8.66 -7.65
CA CYS A 19 43.51 -8.78 -9.09
C CYS A 19 44.57 -9.59 -9.86
N ARG A 20 45.84 -9.53 -9.43
CA ARG A 20 46.95 -10.29 -10.05
C ARG A 20 46.81 -11.81 -9.91
N GLU A 21 46.01 -12.27 -8.95
CA GLU A 21 45.76 -13.69 -8.65
C GLU A 21 44.34 -14.11 -9.09
N CYS A 22 43.69 -13.32 -9.94
CA CYS A 22 42.32 -13.55 -10.40
C CYS A 22 42.32 -14.11 -11.82
N ASN A 23 41.45 -15.07 -12.11
CA ASN A 23 41.31 -15.63 -13.47
C ASN A 23 40.73 -14.62 -14.49
N HIS A 24 40.31 -13.44 -14.03
CA HIS A 24 39.66 -12.39 -14.84
C HIS A 24 40.60 -11.26 -15.25
N LEU A 25 41.89 -11.55 -15.46
CA LEU A 25 42.87 -10.56 -15.92
C LEU A 25 42.49 -9.93 -17.26
N ALA A 26 42.00 -10.74 -18.21
CA ALA A 26 41.54 -10.24 -19.51
C ALA A 26 40.35 -9.29 -19.37
N ILE A 27 39.36 -9.66 -18.55
CA ILE A 27 38.18 -8.84 -18.25
C ILE A 27 38.59 -7.53 -17.55
N ASN A 28 39.55 -7.59 -16.64
CA ASN A 28 40.10 -6.41 -15.99
C ASN A 28 40.79 -5.48 -16.99
N ALA A 29 41.57 -6.03 -17.92
CA ALA A 29 42.23 -5.27 -18.98
C ALA A 29 41.22 -4.59 -19.93
N MET A 30 40.06 -5.21 -20.15
CA MET A 30 38.94 -4.64 -20.92
C MET A 30 38.13 -3.59 -20.12
N GLY A 31 38.46 -3.34 -18.86
CA GLY A 31 37.73 -2.40 -18.00
C GLY A 31 36.36 -2.89 -17.51
N LEU A 32 36.01 -4.15 -17.77
CA LEU A 32 34.74 -4.77 -17.38
C LEU A 32 34.73 -5.27 -15.92
N CYS A 33 35.87 -5.20 -15.23
CA CYS A 33 35.95 -5.32 -13.78
C CYS A 33 37.02 -4.39 -13.19
N ALA A 34 36.83 -3.95 -11.96
CA ALA A 34 37.78 -3.08 -11.26
C ALA A 34 37.69 -3.24 -9.73
N LYS A 35 38.84 -3.37 -9.07
CA LYS A 35 38.94 -3.47 -7.60
C LYS A 35 38.21 -2.30 -6.92
N GLY A 36 37.40 -2.61 -5.92
CA GLY A 36 36.61 -1.61 -5.18
C GLY A 36 35.40 -1.05 -5.94
N LYS A 37 35.21 -1.42 -7.22
CA LYS A 37 34.11 -0.94 -8.06
C LYS A 37 33.21 -2.07 -8.55
N ALA A 38 33.77 -3.07 -9.24
CA ALA A 38 33.05 -4.21 -9.81
C ALA A 38 33.95 -5.44 -9.74
N CYS A 39 33.64 -6.39 -8.88
CA CYS A 39 34.46 -7.58 -8.69
C CYS A 39 33.63 -8.75 -8.16
N ILE A 40 33.74 -9.90 -8.83
CA ILE A 40 33.04 -11.14 -8.45
C ILE A 40 33.50 -11.72 -7.11
N ARG A 41 34.72 -11.39 -6.68
CA ARG A 41 35.30 -11.87 -5.42
C ARG A 41 34.93 -11.01 -4.22
N ASP A 42 34.37 -9.82 -4.43
CA ASP A 42 34.14 -8.84 -3.36
C ASP A 42 33.04 -9.30 -2.37
N ARG A 43 33.17 -8.92 -1.10
CA ARG A 43 32.17 -9.20 -0.06
C ARG A 43 30.89 -8.36 -0.16
N ARG A 44 30.84 -7.36 -1.04
CA ARG A 44 29.69 -6.45 -1.16
C ARG A 44 28.84 -6.82 -2.37
N ALA A 45 27.57 -7.15 -2.13
CA ALA A 45 26.59 -7.52 -3.14
C ALA A 45 26.59 -6.58 -4.35
N ARG A 46 26.57 -5.27 -4.09
CA ARG A 46 26.54 -4.24 -5.13
C ARG A 46 27.73 -4.29 -6.09
N ARG A 47 28.90 -4.72 -5.64
CA ARG A 47 30.11 -4.84 -6.48
C ARG A 47 30.11 -6.14 -7.27
N VAL A 48 29.60 -7.22 -6.68
CA VAL A 48 29.35 -8.50 -7.35
C VAL A 48 28.31 -8.34 -8.44
N GLU A 49 27.19 -7.71 -8.13
CA GLU A 49 26.11 -7.40 -9.07
C GLU A 49 26.62 -6.54 -10.24
N ARG A 50 27.40 -5.49 -9.96
CA ARG A 50 28.00 -4.67 -11.02
C ARG A 50 28.93 -5.46 -11.95
N PHE A 51 29.69 -6.40 -11.40
CA PHE A 51 30.54 -7.29 -12.19
C PHE A 51 29.69 -8.16 -13.11
N LEU A 52 28.67 -8.85 -12.57
CA LEU A 52 27.83 -9.77 -13.34
C LEU A 52 26.96 -9.05 -14.37
N LYS A 53 26.48 -7.84 -14.05
CA LYS A 53 25.78 -6.98 -15.01
C LYS A 53 26.66 -6.60 -16.21
N SER A 54 27.97 -6.41 -15.99
CA SER A 54 28.92 -6.06 -17.04
C SER A 54 29.46 -7.29 -17.79
N ASN A 55 29.24 -8.49 -17.24
CA ASN A 55 29.75 -9.76 -17.76
C ASN A 55 28.68 -10.88 -17.64
N PRO A 56 27.50 -10.72 -18.25
CA PRO A 56 26.38 -11.65 -18.06
C PRO A 56 26.70 -13.06 -18.56
N ASP A 57 27.53 -13.21 -19.59
CA ASP A 57 27.91 -14.51 -20.17
C ASP A 57 28.69 -15.41 -19.19
N LEU A 58 29.21 -14.86 -18.10
CA LEU A 58 29.91 -15.62 -17.06
C LEU A 58 28.99 -16.14 -15.97
N ALA A 59 27.73 -15.70 -15.93
CA ALA A 59 26.84 -15.96 -14.80
C ALA A 59 26.66 -17.46 -14.53
N ASP A 60 26.54 -18.28 -15.58
CA ASP A 60 26.40 -19.74 -15.45
C ASP A 60 27.55 -20.39 -14.67
N GLN A 61 28.75 -19.81 -14.71
CA GLN A 61 29.94 -20.33 -14.04
C GLN A 61 29.93 -20.09 -12.52
N TYR A 62 29.01 -19.26 -12.03
CA TYR A 62 28.96 -18.80 -10.64
C TYR A 62 27.75 -19.32 -9.86
N LEU A 63 26.93 -20.18 -10.47
CA LEU A 63 25.75 -20.74 -9.82
C LEU A 63 26.11 -21.66 -8.64
N ASP A 64 27.28 -22.28 -8.64
CA ASP A 64 27.76 -23.15 -7.55
C ASP A 64 28.78 -22.44 -6.62
N HIS A 65 28.84 -21.10 -6.67
CA HIS A 65 29.83 -20.36 -5.89
C HIS A 65 29.55 -20.46 -4.38
N PRO A 66 30.55 -20.66 -3.51
CA PRO A 66 30.34 -20.83 -2.06
C PRO A 66 29.70 -19.62 -1.38
N TYR A 67 29.93 -18.41 -1.90
CA TYR A 67 29.29 -17.20 -1.40
C TYR A 67 27.94 -16.97 -2.09
N PHE A 68 26.87 -16.92 -1.30
CA PHE A 68 25.50 -16.85 -1.79
C PHE A 68 25.18 -15.55 -2.56
N GLU A 69 25.77 -14.41 -2.20
CA GLU A 69 25.53 -13.17 -2.97
C GLU A 69 26.03 -13.28 -4.41
N VAL A 70 27.08 -14.08 -4.64
CA VAL A 70 27.54 -14.40 -5.99
C VAL A 70 26.55 -15.32 -6.69
N ARG A 71 26.01 -16.34 -6.03
CA ARG A 71 24.96 -17.20 -6.60
C ARG A 71 23.69 -16.42 -6.92
N ALA A 72 23.18 -15.62 -6.00
CA ALA A 72 22.00 -14.77 -6.19
C ALA A 72 22.21 -13.72 -7.30
N GLY A 73 23.39 -13.10 -7.34
CA GLY A 73 23.78 -12.21 -8.43
C GLY A 73 23.85 -12.93 -9.77
N ALA A 74 24.43 -14.14 -9.80
CA ALA A 74 24.58 -14.94 -11.01
C ALA A 74 23.23 -15.41 -11.52
N ALA A 75 22.34 -15.83 -10.60
CA ALA A 75 20.97 -16.20 -10.89
C ALA A 75 20.18 -15.09 -11.60
N ARG A 76 20.58 -13.81 -11.53
CA ARG A 76 19.95 -12.72 -12.32
C ARG A 76 20.21 -12.80 -13.82
N HIS A 77 21.36 -13.32 -14.21
CA HIS A 77 21.87 -13.25 -15.58
C HIS A 77 22.06 -14.63 -16.23
N ALA A 78 22.15 -15.70 -15.42
CA ALA A 78 22.36 -17.05 -15.89
C ALA A 78 21.28 -17.52 -16.88
N ASN A 79 21.62 -18.54 -17.66
CA ASN A 79 20.69 -19.22 -18.53
C ASN A 79 19.53 -19.82 -17.70
N LEU A 80 18.30 -19.59 -18.15
CA LEU A 80 17.08 -20.09 -17.49
C LEU A 80 17.12 -21.60 -17.23
N PHE A 81 17.69 -22.38 -18.14
CA PHE A 81 17.78 -23.85 -18.02
C PHE A 81 18.74 -24.31 -16.91
N ARG A 82 19.59 -23.42 -16.40
CA ARG A 82 20.53 -23.69 -15.30
C ARG A 82 19.97 -23.30 -13.92
N LEU A 83 18.85 -22.56 -13.88
CA LEU A 83 18.25 -22.10 -12.63
C LEU A 83 17.49 -23.14 -11.79
N PRO A 84 16.94 -24.26 -12.32
CA PRO A 84 16.12 -25.16 -11.51
C PRO A 84 16.75 -25.63 -10.18
N PRO A 85 18.05 -26.01 -10.12
CA PRO A 85 18.66 -26.41 -8.84
C PRO A 85 18.71 -25.32 -7.78
N LEU A 86 18.69 -24.04 -8.17
CA LEU A 86 18.74 -22.91 -7.24
C LEU A 86 17.40 -22.64 -6.54
N LEU A 87 16.31 -23.31 -6.96
CA LEU A 87 15.05 -23.30 -6.21
C LEU A 87 15.19 -24.05 -4.87
N ASP A 88 16.16 -24.97 -4.76
CA ASP A 88 16.47 -25.72 -3.54
C ASP A 88 17.75 -25.19 -2.85
N ASP A 89 18.22 -23.98 -3.20
CA ASP A 89 19.41 -23.40 -2.58
C ASP A 89 19.18 -23.19 -1.07
N PRO A 90 20.18 -23.45 -0.20
CA PRO A 90 20.03 -23.21 1.24
C PRO A 90 19.70 -21.76 1.58
N GLU A 91 20.10 -20.80 0.74
CA GLU A 91 19.97 -19.37 1.05
C GLU A 91 18.72 -18.78 0.37
N PRO A 92 17.83 -18.12 1.13
CA PRO A 92 16.56 -17.63 0.63
C PRO A 92 16.72 -16.57 -0.46
N GLU A 93 17.75 -15.72 -0.42
CA GLU A 93 18.01 -14.73 -1.46
C GLU A 93 18.29 -15.39 -2.81
N VAL A 94 18.89 -16.57 -2.82
CA VAL A 94 19.16 -17.32 -4.04
C VAL A 94 17.88 -17.96 -4.56
N ARG A 95 17.10 -18.60 -3.68
CA ARG A 95 15.77 -19.17 -4.02
C ARG A 95 14.81 -18.11 -4.55
N ALA A 96 14.76 -16.94 -3.92
CA ALA A 96 13.95 -15.81 -4.34
C ALA A 96 14.37 -15.32 -5.74
N MET A 97 15.68 -15.19 -5.99
CA MET A 97 16.17 -14.77 -7.30
C MET A 97 15.87 -15.78 -8.41
N ALA A 98 16.00 -17.08 -8.12
CA ALA A 98 15.59 -18.13 -9.05
C ALA A 98 14.09 -18.08 -9.33
N THR A 99 13.27 -17.94 -8.28
CA THR A 99 11.81 -17.82 -8.34
C THR A 99 11.35 -16.67 -9.23
N LEU A 100 12.00 -15.51 -9.15
CA LEU A 100 11.66 -14.33 -9.96
C LEU A 100 11.85 -14.55 -11.47
N ARG A 101 12.73 -15.47 -11.87
CA ARG A 101 13.08 -15.70 -13.28
C ARG A 101 12.45 -16.93 -13.88
N MET A 102 12.15 -17.94 -13.07
CA MET A 102 11.63 -19.21 -13.54
C MET A 102 10.20 -19.10 -14.13
N PRO A 103 9.83 -20.02 -15.05
CA PRO A 103 8.45 -20.14 -15.53
C PRO A 103 7.48 -20.41 -14.37
N GLU A 104 6.25 -19.92 -14.51
CA GLU A 104 5.23 -19.96 -13.46
C GLU A 104 4.94 -21.39 -12.98
N GLU A 105 4.90 -22.35 -13.91
CA GLU A 105 4.65 -23.77 -13.61
C GLU A 105 5.71 -24.37 -12.69
N ARG A 106 6.94 -23.86 -12.75
CA ARG A 106 8.07 -24.37 -11.97
C ARG A 106 8.13 -23.77 -10.57
N ILE A 107 7.46 -22.64 -10.32
CA ILE A 107 7.56 -21.90 -9.05
C ILE A 107 6.31 -21.95 -8.19
N ARG A 108 5.24 -22.65 -8.61
CA ARG A 108 3.99 -22.72 -7.84
C ARG A 108 4.20 -23.12 -6.38
N HIS A 109 5.07 -24.09 -6.14
CA HIS A 109 5.38 -24.57 -4.79
C HIS A 109 6.12 -23.54 -3.93
N MET A 110 6.81 -22.56 -4.54
CA MET A 110 7.56 -21.53 -3.83
C MET A 110 6.65 -20.58 -3.03
N ILE A 111 5.34 -20.57 -3.29
CA ILE A 111 4.38 -19.83 -2.46
C ILE A 111 4.27 -20.41 -1.03
N HIS A 112 4.83 -21.60 -0.81
CA HIS A 112 4.88 -22.29 0.48
C HIS A 112 6.32 -22.37 1.04
N ASP A 113 7.28 -21.63 0.47
CA ASP A 113 8.64 -21.57 1.00
C ASP A 113 8.63 -21.12 2.47
N GLU A 114 9.59 -21.57 3.27
CA GLU A 114 9.72 -21.16 4.67
C GLU A 114 10.01 -19.67 4.81
N ASP A 115 10.74 -19.10 3.85
CA ASP A 115 11.22 -17.73 3.88
C ASP A 115 10.22 -16.75 3.24
N THR A 116 10.06 -15.60 3.88
CA THR A 116 9.07 -14.59 3.48
C THR A 116 9.43 -13.93 2.17
N ASP A 117 10.71 -13.66 1.89
CA ASP A 117 11.13 -12.99 0.66
C ASP A 117 10.96 -13.92 -0.56
N VAL A 118 11.12 -15.22 -0.37
CA VAL A 118 10.83 -16.22 -1.39
C VAL A 118 9.32 -16.29 -1.68
N ARG A 119 8.47 -16.30 -0.64
CA ARG A 119 7.01 -16.25 -0.83
C ARG A 119 6.56 -14.94 -1.49
N ILE A 120 7.18 -13.80 -1.17
CA ILE A 120 6.96 -12.51 -1.87
C ILE A 120 7.35 -12.64 -3.34
N ALA A 121 8.52 -13.22 -3.65
CA ALA A 121 8.98 -13.44 -5.01
C ALA A 121 7.98 -14.31 -5.80
N ALA A 122 7.49 -15.40 -5.20
CA ALA A 122 6.47 -16.27 -5.79
C ALA A 122 5.15 -15.52 -6.04
N ALA A 123 4.61 -14.83 -5.03
CA ALA A 123 3.39 -14.04 -5.14
C ALA A 123 3.49 -12.94 -6.21
N SER A 124 4.69 -12.38 -6.42
CA SER A 124 4.93 -11.35 -7.44
C SER A 124 4.87 -11.87 -8.88
N ARG A 125 4.91 -13.20 -9.06
CA ARG A 125 4.96 -13.87 -10.36
C ARG A 125 3.68 -14.62 -10.69
N LEU A 126 3.17 -15.38 -9.72
CA LEU A 126 1.97 -16.22 -9.85
C LEU A 126 0.72 -15.42 -10.25
N LYS A 127 -0.25 -16.11 -10.84
CA LYS A 127 -1.51 -15.54 -11.35
C LYS A 127 -2.70 -16.42 -10.99
N GLY A 128 -3.90 -15.84 -11.12
CA GLY A 128 -5.15 -16.59 -11.01
C GLY A 128 -5.29 -17.31 -9.67
N ALA A 129 -5.69 -18.58 -9.74
CA ALA A 129 -5.90 -19.44 -8.58
C ALA A 129 -4.61 -19.76 -7.81
N ASP A 130 -3.44 -19.67 -8.46
CA ASP A 130 -2.15 -19.95 -7.82
C ASP A 130 -1.80 -18.90 -6.73
N LEU A 131 -2.51 -17.75 -6.70
CA LEU A 131 -2.38 -16.74 -5.65
C LEU A 131 -3.26 -16.99 -4.42
N ILE A 132 -4.20 -17.95 -4.47
CA ILE A 132 -5.12 -18.21 -3.36
C ILE A 132 -4.38 -18.59 -2.05
N PRO A 133 -3.31 -19.40 -2.06
CA PRO A 133 -2.57 -19.68 -0.83
C PRO A 133 -2.01 -18.41 -0.16
N ALA A 134 -1.57 -17.45 -0.96
CA ALA A 134 -0.91 -16.23 -0.51
C ALA A 134 -1.81 -15.32 0.32
N ILE A 135 -3.14 -15.37 0.15
CA ILE A 135 -4.07 -14.50 0.91
C ILE A 135 -4.23 -14.93 2.36
N ARG A 136 -3.76 -16.14 2.72
CA ARG A 136 -3.76 -16.64 4.09
C ARG A 136 -2.37 -16.60 4.73
N ASP A 137 -1.39 -16.00 4.05
CA ASP A 137 -0.03 -15.91 4.55
C ASP A 137 0.01 -15.06 5.84
N ASN A 138 0.87 -15.44 6.78
CA ASN A 138 1.06 -14.70 8.02
C ASN A 138 1.69 -13.32 7.76
N ALA A 139 2.58 -13.23 6.78
CA ALA A 139 3.24 -11.98 6.41
C ALA A 139 2.32 -11.13 5.54
N TYR A 140 1.90 -9.96 6.05
CA TYR A 140 1.01 -9.04 5.32
C TYR A 140 1.61 -8.59 3.97
N MET A 141 2.95 -8.50 3.87
CA MET A 141 3.62 -8.18 2.61
C MET A 141 3.41 -9.23 1.51
N VAL A 142 3.32 -10.52 1.85
CA VAL A 142 2.94 -11.57 0.88
C VAL A 142 1.49 -11.36 0.43
N ARG A 143 0.58 -11.08 1.37
CA ARG A 143 -0.83 -10.82 1.08
C ARG A 143 -1.01 -9.60 0.18
N ILE A 144 -0.35 -8.47 0.48
CA ILE A 144 -0.34 -7.28 -0.38
C ILE A 144 0.19 -7.62 -1.78
N THR A 145 1.29 -8.37 -1.85
CA THR A 145 1.92 -8.72 -3.14
C THR A 145 0.97 -9.56 -4.00
N ALA A 146 0.26 -10.50 -3.39
CA ALA A 146 -0.79 -11.27 -4.06
C ALA A 146 -1.98 -10.39 -4.47
N VAL A 147 -2.50 -9.58 -3.56
CA VAL A 147 -3.64 -8.67 -3.80
C VAL A 147 -3.34 -7.67 -4.91
N ARG A 148 -2.09 -7.26 -5.15
CA ARG A 148 -1.75 -6.38 -6.29
C ARG A 148 -1.93 -7.03 -7.66
N ARG A 149 -1.86 -8.36 -7.73
CA ARG A 149 -1.86 -9.13 -8.98
C ARG A 149 -3.10 -9.99 -9.18
N MET A 150 -3.82 -10.26 -8.09
CA MET A 150 -5.01 -11.08 -8.08
C MET A 150 -6.06 -10.57 -9.08
N PRO A 151 -6.72 -11.45 -9.86
CA PRO A 151 -7.88 -11.07 -10.66
C PRO A 151 -8.95 -10.37 -9.80
N THR A 152 -9.64 -9.40 -10.37
CA THR A 152 -10.62 -8.57 -9.65
C THR A 152 -11.76 -9.38 -9.05
N GLU A 153 -12.10 -10.51 -9.68
CA GLU A 153 -13.16 -11.44 -9.27
C GLU A 153 -12.81 -12.19 -7.98
N LEU A 154 -11.52 -12.27 -7.62
CA LEU A 154 -11.06 -12.94 -6.41
C LEU A 154 -10.84 -11.97 -5.23
N LEU A 155 -10.79 -10.66 -5.49
CA LEU A 155 -10.59 -9.64 -4.44
C LEU A 155 -11.67 -9.63 -3.34
N PRO A 156 -12.95 -9.99 -3.60
CA PRO A 156 -13.93 -10.16 -2.55
C PRO A 156 -13.53 -11.16 -1.46
N LEU A 157 -12.62 -12.12 -1.74
CA LEU A 157 -12.12 -13.07 -0.74
C LEU A 157 -11.20 -12.43 0.31
N VAL A 158 -10.64 -11.24 0.01
CA VAL A 158 -9.62 -10.57 0.83
C VAL A 158 -10.14 -9.26 1.44
N ARG A 159 -11.39 -8.88 1.15
CA ARG A 159 -12.00 -7.62 1.62
C ARG A 159 -12.04 -7.45 3.15
N HIS A 160 -11.97 -8.55 3.89
CA HIS A 160 -11.99 -8.58 5.36
C HIS A 160 -10.63 -8.96 5.95
N ASP A 161 -9.53 -8.74 5.22
CA ASP A 161 -8.18 -8.96 5.76
C ASP A 161 -8.00 -8.20 7.08
N PRO A 162 -7.37 -8.79 8.11
CA PRO A 162 -7.13 -8.09 9.37
C PRO A 162 -6.28 -6.82 9.19
N ASP A 163 -5.41 -6.78 8.18
CA ASP A 163 -4.50 -5.68 7.93
C ASP A 163 -5.15 -4.57 7.06
N PRO A 164 -5.21 -3.31 7.54
CA PRO A 164 -5.83 -2.22 6.79
C PRO A 164 -5.08 -1.85 5.51
N GLU A 165 -3.75 -2.09 5.42
CA GLU A 165 -2.99 -1.85 4.19
C GLU A 165 -3.37 -2.86 3.11
N VAL A 166 -3.59 -4.13 3.50
CA VAL A 166 -4.13 -5.14 2.58
C VAL A 166 -5.53 -4.73 2.10
N ARG A 167 -6.43 -4.35 3.02
CA ARG A 167 -7.79 -3.90 2.65
C ARG A 167 -7.78 -2.65 1.78
N ALA A 168 -6.84 -1.72 1.98
CA ALA A 168 -6.66 -0.55 1.12
C ALA A 168 -6.26 -0.96 -0.31
N TRP A 169 -5.35 -1.94 -0.45
CA TRP A 169 -5.02 -2.52 -1.75
C TRP A 169 -6.21 -3.24 -2.43
N VAL A 170 -7.10 -3.85 -1.64
CA VAL A 170 -8.37 -4.40 -2.15
C VAL A 170 -9.26 -3.25 -2.63
N ALA A 171 -9.50 -2.21 -1.83
CA ALA A 171 -10.34 -1.06 -2.19
C ALA A 171 -9.87 -0.36 -3.47
N ARG A 172 -8.55 -0.32 -3.74
CA ARG A 172 -7.96 0.21 -4.99
C ARG A 172 -8.33 -0.55 -6.25
N ARG A 173 -8.66 -1.84 -6.13
CA ARG A 173 -8.76 -2.74 -7.29
C ARG A 173 -10.09 -3.46 -7.41
N ILE A 174 -10.82 -3.66 -6.31
CA ILE A 174 -12.07 -4.41 -6.29
C ILE A 174 -13.08 -3.81 -7.29
N ASP A 175 -13.95 -4.66 -7.83
CA ASP A 175 -14.99 -4.23 -8.74
C ASP A 175 -15.88 -3.14 -8.12
N LEU A 176 -16.31 -2.18 -8.93
CA LEU A 176 -17.10 -1.04 -8.46
C LEU A 176 -18.44 -1.47 -7.84
N CYS A 177 -19.03 -2.60 -8.27
CA CYS A 177 -20.25 -3.13 -7.69
C CYS A 177 -20.05 -3.63 -6.25
N ALA A 178 -18.82 -4.02 -5.88
CA ALA A 178 -18.48 -4.51 -4.54
C ALA A 178 -17.74 -3.47 -3.68
N LEU A 179 -17.45 -2.29 -4.22
CA LEU A 179 -16.77 -1.22 -3.50
C LEU A 179 -17.62 -0.55 -2.38
N PRO A 180 -18.96 -0.34 -2.53
CA PRO A 180 -19.78 0.33 -1.50
C PRO A 180 -19.78 -0.40 -0.15
N ASP A 181 -19.61 -1.71 -0.20
CA ASP A 181 -19.47 -2.62 0.94
C ASP A 181 -18.26 -2.29 1.85
N MET A 182 -17.31 -1.48 1.36
CA MET A 182 -16.11 -1.04 2.09
C MET A 182 -16.23 0.40 2.62
N CYS A 183 -17.34 1.12 2.37
CA CYS A 183 -17.56 2.48 2.87
C CYS A 183 -17.54 2.58 4.40
N PHE A 184 -17.80 1.48 5.10
CA PHE A 184 -17.83 1.43 6.57
C PHE A 184 -16.60 0.72 7.16
N ASP A 185 -15.51 0.61 6.40
CA ASP A 185 -14.26 0.06 6.95
C ASP A 185 -13.83 0.84 8.20
N PRO A 186 -13.39 0.18 9.28
CA PRO A 186 -12.96 0.90 10.48
C PRO A 186 -11.77 1.81 10.22
N ASP A 187 -10.92 1.50 9.24
CA ASP A 187 -9.71 2.26 8.97
C ASP A 187 -9.95 3.37 7.93
N PRO A 188 -9.64 4.64 8.26
CA PRO A 188 -9.81 5.76 7.32
C PRO A 188 -8.91 5.67 6.08
N LEU A 189 -7.79 4.95 6.13
CA LEU A 189 -6.97 4.68 4.96
C LEU A 189 -7.78 3.94 3.90
N VAL A 190 -8.52 2.90 4.31
CA VAL A 190 -9.36 2.11 3.41
C VAL A 190 -10.52 2.96 2.88
N ARG A 191 -11.22 3.68 3.76
CA ARG A 191 -12.34 4.54 3.36
C ARG A 191 -11.91 5.65 2.41
N ARG A 192 -10.68 6.15 2.51
CA ARG A 192 -10.13 7.11 1.53
C ARG A 192 -9.97 6.47 0.14
N GLU A 193 -9.37 5.28 0.06
CA GLU A 193 -9.24 4.56 -1.22
C GLU A 193 -10.62 4.22 -1.83
N VAL A 194 -11.62 3.94 -0.98
CA VAL A 194 -13.02 3.82 -1.41
C VAL A 194 -13.52 5.15 -1.98
N ALA A 195 -13.36 6.26 -1.24
CA ALA A 195 -13.76 7.59 -1.67
C ALA A 195 -13.06 8.07 -2.96
N GLU A 196 -11.89 7.55 -3.31
CA GLU A 196 -11.20 7.86 -4.57
C GLU A 196 -11.84 7.17 -5.79
N ARG A 197 -12.49 6.02 -5.59
CA ARG A 197 -13.02 5.18 -6.69
C ARG A 197 -14.54 5.12 -6.75
N LEU A 198 -15.23 5.42 -5.65
CA LEU A 198 -16.68 5.32 -5.56
C LEU A 198 -17.34 6.19 -6.65
N PRO A 199 -18.41 5.72 -7.32
CA PRO A 199 -19.21 6.54 -8.23
C PRO A 199 -19.73 7.81 -7.55
N GLN A 200 -19.83 8.90 -8.32
CA GLN A 200 -20.12 10.24 -7.79
C GLN A 200 -21.47 10.32 -7.04
N ASP A 201 -22.48 9.62 -7.54
CA ASP A 201 -23.83 9.50 -6.97
C ASP A 201 -23.88 8.75 -5.63
N GLN A 202 -22.80 8.05 -5.29
CA GLN A 202 -22.65 7.27 -4.06
C GLN A 202 -21.72 7.94 -3.04
N LEU A 203 -20.97 8.98 -3.42
CA LEU A 203 -20.05 9.68 -2.51
C LEU A 203 -20.73 10.31 -1.28
N ARG A 204 -22.04 10.56 -1.36
CA ARG A 204 -22.87 10.94 -0.20
C ARG A 204 -22.78 9.98 0.99
N LEU A 205 -22.42 8.70 0.76
CA LEU A 205 -22.19 7.73 1.83
C LEU A 205 -21.02 8.10 2.74
N LEU A 206 -20.06 8.89 2.23
CA LEU A 206 -18.82 9.26 2.92
C LEU A 206 -18.73 10.78 3.22
N ILE A 207 -19.79 11.54 2.92
CA ILE A 207 -19.77 13.00 3.06
C ILE A 207 -19.60 13.48 4.50
N ALA A 208 -20.06 12.69 5.46
CA ALA A 208 -19.97 12.95 6.89
C ALA A 208 -18.92 12.05 7.58
N ASP A 209 -17.92 11.55 6.85
CA ASP A 209 -16.87 10.70 7.41
C ASP A 209 -16.16 11.38 8.59
N SER A 210 -15.79 10.61 9.60
CA SER A 210 -15.08 11.15 10.77
C SER A 210 -13.67 11.64 10.43
N ASP A 211 -13.01 11.04 9.44
CA ASP A 211 -11.67 11.45 9.01
C ASP A 211 -11.75 12.52 7.92
N PHE A 212 -11.11 13.66 8.19
CA PHE A 212 -11.14 14.81 7.28
C PHE A 212 -10.49 14.50 5.91
N ARG A 213 -9.56 13.54 5.81
CA ARG A 213 -8.92 13.17 4.54
C ARG A 213 -9.91 12.47 3.62
N VAL A 214 -10.82 11.66 4.19
CA VAL A 214 -11.91 11.04 3.44
C VAL A 214 -12.88 12.11 2.97
N ARG A 215 -13.32 13.01 3.88
CA ARG A 215 -14.21 14.12 3.51
C ARG A 215 -13.60 15.06 2.47
N PHE A 216 -12.29 15.32 2.53
CA PHE A 216 -11.58 16.10 1.51
C PHE A 216 -11.63 15.41 0.15
N THR A 217 -11.36 14.10 0.10
CA THR A 217 -11.47 13.30 -1.13
C THR A 217 -12.90 13.33 -1.70
N VAL A 218 -13.91 13.28 -0.83
CA VAL A 218 -15.32 13.45 -1.22
C VAL A 218 -15.56 14.86 -1.79
N ALA A 219 -15.07 15.90 -1.12
CA ALA A 219 -15.21 17.29 -1.55
C ALA A 219 -14.57 17.57 -2.92
N GLU A 220 -13.51 16.85 -3.29
CA GLU A 220 -12.89 16.94 -4.61
C GLU A 220 -13.75 16.35 -5.73
N ARG A 221 -14.55 15.33 -5.42
CA ARG A 221 -15.19 14.48 -6.45
C ARG A 221 -16.72 14.54 -6.49
N ILE A 222 -17.39 14.78 -5.37
CA ILE A 222 -18.86 14.74 -5.30
C ILE A 222 -19.50 15.77 -6.22
N ALA A 223 -20.73 15.52 -6.66
CA ALA A 223 -21.49 16.45 -7.49
C ALA A 223 -21.62 17.81 -6.81
N GLU A 224 -21.52 18.88 -7.59
CA GLU A 224 -21.50 20.24 -7.07
C GLU A 224 -22.79 20.58 -6.30
N GLU A 225 -23.93 19.98 -6.69
CA GLU A 225 -25.22 20.12 -6.02
C GLU A 225 -25.21 19.58 -4.58
N GLU A 226 -24.34 18.61 -4.28
CA GLU A 226 -24.23 17.95 -2.98
C GLU A 226 -23.18 18.62 -2.06
N LEU A 227 -22.42 19.60 -2.56
CA LEU A 227 -21.36 20.27 -1.79
C LEU A 227 -21.88 21.17 -0.65
N ALA A 228 -23.19 21.44 -0.60
CA ALA A 228 -23.80 22.35 0.35
C ALA A 228 -23.48 22.00 1.82
N SER A 229 -23.36 20.71 2.17
CA SER A 229 -23.03 20.29 3.52
C SER A 229 -21.55 20.46 3.90
N LEU A 230 -20.65 20.56 2.91
CA LEU A 230 -19.20 20.69 3.11
C LEU A 230 -18.74 22.15 3.17
N ARG A 231 -19.58 23.10 2.76
CA ARG A 231 -19.32 24.55 2.82
C ARG A 231 -18.98 25.05 4.22
N ASP A 232 -19.54 24.38 5.23
CA ASP A 232 -19.42 24.70 6.65
C ASP A 232 -18.70 23.57 7.42
N ASP A 233 -17.93 22.71 6.73
CA ASP A 233 -17.09 21.66 7.33
C ASP A 233 -16.15 22.23 8.42
N PRO A 234 -15.84 21.50 9.51
CA PRO A 234 -14.85 21.95 10.49
C PRO A 234 -13.47 22.27 9.90
N GLU A 235 -13.06 21.58 8.84
CA GLU A 235 -11.74 21.73 8.22
C GLU A 235 -11.73 22.90 7.19
N PRO A 236 -10.88 23.92 7.37
CA PRO A 236 -10.79 25.07 6.45
C PRO A 236 -10.57 24.68 4.99
N ALA A 237 -9.66 23.75 4.72
CA ALA A 237 -9.34 23.32 3.35
C ALA A 237 -10.56 22.72 2.63
N ILE A 238 -11.43 22.00 3.35
CA ILE A 238 -12.66 21.42 2.81
C ILE A 238 -13.68 22.51 2.52
N ARG A 239 -13.88 23.45 3.44
CA ARG A 239 -14.80 24.60 3.23
C ARG A 239 -14.41 25.43 2.02
N GLU A 240 -13.12 25.74 1.91
CA GLU A 240 -12.57 26.54 0.81
C GLU A 240 -12.80 25.82 -0.53
N LEU A 241 -12.45 24.53 -0.61
CA LEU A 241 -12.67 23.72 -1.80
C LEU A 241 -14.15 23.63 -2.19
N ALA A 242 -15.03 23.37 -1.22
CA ALA A 242 -16.47 23.28 -1.48
C ALA A 242 -17.02 24.62 -2.01
N ARG A 243 -16.64 25.75 -1.39
CA ARG A 243 -17.06 27.09 -1.82
C ARG A 243 -16.51 27.44 -3.20
N GLU A 244 -15.25 27.09 -3.46
CA GLU A 244 -14.63 27.29 -4.77
C GLU A 244 -15.38 26.53 -5.85
N ARG A 245 -15.63 25.23 -5.65
CA ARG A 245 -16.35 24.40 -6.62
C ARG A 245 -17.79 24.86 -6.86
N ILE A 246 -18.52 25.23 -5.80
CA ILE A 246 -19.87 25.81 -5.94
C ILE A 246 -19.82 27.11 -6.75
N SER A 247 -18.85 28.00 -6.49
CA SER A 247 -18.77 29.30 -7.18
C SER A 247 -18.48 29.19 -8.69
N ARG A 248 -17.87 28.08 -9.12
CA ARG A 248 -17.64 27.78 -10.54
C ARG A 248 -18.92 27.41 -11.30
N VAL A 249 -20.02 27.10 -10.60
CA VAL A 249 -21.31 26.72 -11.20
C VAL A 249 -22.35 27.82 -10.91
N PRO A 250 -22.63 28.72 -11.88
CA PRO A 250 -23.46 29.92 -11.64
C PRO A 250 -24.86 29.62 -11.07
N VAL A 251 -25.50 28.52 -11.49
CA VAL A 251 -26.84 28.14 -11.00
C VAL A 251 -26.82 27.74 -9.51
N LEU A 252 -25.67 27.33 -8.98
CA LEU A 252 -25.49 26.91 -7.60
C LEU A 252 -24.98 28.04 -6.69
N ALA A 253 -24.77 29.26 -7.19
CA ALA A 253 -24.27 30.37 -6.39
C ALA A 253 -25.14 30.67 -5.15
N HIS A 254 -26.45 30.42 -5.23
CA HIS A 254 -27.38 30.53 -4.10
C HIS A 254 -27.00 29.62 -2.91
N LEU A 255 -26.29 28.51 -3.15
CA LEU A 255 -25.77 27.64 -2.09
C LEU A 255 -24.61 28.28 -1.30
N LEU A 256 -24.09 29.44 -1.69
CA LEU A 256 -23.10 30.20 -0.92
C LEU A 256 -23.74 31.24 0.00
N GLU A 257 -25.04 31.51 -0.17
CA GLU A 257 -25.74 32.47 0.67
C GLU A 257 -25.85 31.96 2.11
N PRO A 258 -25.69 32.84 3.13
CA PRO A 258 -25.86 32.45 4.52
C PRO A 258 -27.27 31.90 4.72
N LYS A 259 -27.40 30.76 5.42
CA LYS A 259 -28.72 30.21 5.75
C LYS A 259 -29.52 31.29 6.50
N PRO A 260 -30.77 31.58 6.11
CA PRO A 260 -31.59 32.54 6.85
C PRO A 260 -31.65 32.09 8.31
N ALA A 261 -31.49 33.05 9.23
CA ALA A 261 -31.57 32.78 10.65
C ALA A 261 -32.88 32.00 10.94
N PRO A 262 -32.85 30.97 11.80
CA PRO A 262 -34.08 30.27 12.17
C PRO A 262 -35.08 31.33 12.65
N LEU A 263 -36.28 31.33 12.06
CA LEU A 263 -37.36 32.24 12.45
C LEU A 263 -37.56 32.06 13.96
N ARG A 264 -37.10 33.03 14.75
CA ARG A 264 -37.42 33.09 16.17
C ARG A 264 -38.93 33.25 16.23
N LEU A 265 -39.64 32.20 16.66
CA LEU A 265 -40.99 32.36 17.17
C LEU A 265 -40.89 33.41 18.29
N LEU A 266 -41.39 34.61 18.04
CA LEU A 266 -41.49 35.63 19.07
C LEU A 266 -42.46 35.09 20.11
N ASP A 267 -41.95 34.81 21.31
CA ASP A 267 -42.75 34.46 22.48
C ASP A 267 -43.69 35.63 22.80
N PHE A 268 -44.90 35.58 22.27
CA PHE A 268 -46.03 36.42 22.68
C PHE A 268 -46.59 35.87 23.99
N ALA A 269 -45.83 35.97 25.07
CA ALA A 269 -46.33 35.62 26.39
C ALA A 269 -45.65 36.46 27.47
N SER A 270 -46.21 37.64 27.74
CA SER A 270 -46.52 38.14 29.10
C SER A 270 -46.75 39.66 29.11
N SER A 271 -47.99 40.06 28.88
CA SER A 271 -48.52 41.35 29.34
C SER A 271 -49.98 41.13 29.73
N PHE A 272 -50.19 40.37 30.79
CA PHE A 272 -51.45 40.38 31.54
C PHE A 272 -51.12 40.74 32.99
N PRO A 273 -51.80 41.72 33.60
CA PRO A 273 -51.54 42.10 34.98
C PRO A 273 -52.02 41.02 35.96
N ASP A 274 -51.26 40.84 37.04
CA ASP A 274 -51.48 39.87 38.12
C ASP A 274 -52.93 39.83 38.61
N GLN A 275 -53.55 38.65 38.57
CA GLN A 275 -54.72 38.33 39.39
C GLN A 275 -54.25 37.73 40.73
N PRO A 276 -54.85 38.13 41.86
CA PRO A 276 -54.48 37.59 43.16
C PRO A 276 -54.96 36.13 43.30
N PRO A 277 -54.28 35.33 44.15
CA PRO A 277 -54.53 33.89 44.24
C PRO A 277 -55.88 33.56 44.90
N PRO A 278 -56.49 32.41 44.56
CA PRO A 278 -57.79 32.01 45.09
C PRO A 278 -57.72 31.59 46.56
N GLN A 279 -58.73 31.99 47.33
CA GLN A 279 -58.91 31.61 48.74
C GLN A 279 -59.28 30.12 48.86
N GLN A 280 -58.67 29.41 49.80
CA GLN A 280 -58.97 28.02 50.11
C GLN A 280 -60.35 27.89 50.80
N PRO A 281 -61.15 26.85 50.48
CA PRO A 281 -62.40 26.58 51.18
C PRO A 281 -62.15 25.99 52.58
N PRO A 282 -63.08 26.19 53.54
CA PRO A 282 -62.92 25.74 54.91
C PRO A 282 -63.02 24.21 55.05
N LYS A 283 -62.22 23.66 55.97
CA LYS A 283 -62.22 22.23 56.33
C LYS A 283 -63.49 21.88 57.12
N GLU A 284 -64.22 20.85 56.69
CA GLU A 284 -65.25 20.19 57.48
C GLU A 284 -64.63 19.32 58.60
N PRO A 285 -65.27 19.23 59.78
CA PRO A 285 -64.82 18.35 60.85
C PRO A 285 -65.39 16.94 60.68
N SER A 286 -64.52 15.93 60.63
CA SER A 286 -64.92 14.52 60.70
C SER A 286 -65.20 14.13 62.17
N ARG A 287 -66.35 13.51 62.40
CA ARG A 287 -66.73 12.77 63.62
C ARG A 287 -66.05 11.41 63.66
#